data_AF-A0A816J338-F1
#
_entry.id   AF-A0A816J338-F1
#
_cell.length_a   1.000
_cell.length_b   1.000
_cell.length_c   1.000
_cell.angle_alpha   90.00
_cell.angle_beta   90.00
_cell.angle_gamma   90.00
#
_symmetry.space_group_name_H-M   'P 1'
#
loop_
_entity.id
_entity.type
_entity.pdbx_description
1 polymer ?
#
loop_
_entity_poly.entity_id
_entity_poly.type
_entity_poly.pdbx_seq_one_letter_code
_entity_poly.pdbx_strand_id
1 'polypeptide(L)'
;IWILIPKRHIVVWDSIPSSSVPDAWDAIMEPFLQMVPYLLVECTATDEIRVKYGLEPYTYERPLKSVPTANNGDCGVYAVKYIECHALGVSFDPK
;
A
#
# COMPACT_ATOMS: atom_id res chain seq x y z
N ILE A 1 0.36 4.12 1.98
CA ILE A 1 -0.17 3.10 1.04
C ILE A 1 0.86 2.93 -0.07
N TRP A 2 1.16 1.69 -0.43
CA TRP A 2 2.10 1.34 -1.50
C TRP A 2 1.45 0.32 -2.43
N ILE A 3 1.50 0.54 -3.75
CA ILE A 3 0.84 -0.31 -4.74
C ILE A 3 1.91 -1.06 -5.55
N LEU A 4 2.04 -2.36 -5.30
CA LEU A 4 2.93 -3.26 -6.03
C LEU A 4 2.22 -3.73 -7.30
N ILE A 5 2.26 -2.90 -8.34
CA ILE A 5 1.57 -3.15 -9.62
C ILE A 5 1.86 -4.55 -10.18
N PRO A 6 3.12 -5.03 -10.30
CA PRO A 6 3.39 -6.36 -10.85
C PRO A 6 2.85 -7.51 -9.99
N LYS A 7 2.67 -7.29 -8.69
CA LYS A 7 2.20 -8.30 -7.74
C LYS A 7 0.69 -8.23 -7.48
N ARG A 8 -0.01 -7.24 -8.04
CA ARG A 8 -1.41 -6.93 -7.71
C ARG A 8 -1.67 -6.84 -6.21
N HIS A 9 -0.77 -6.17 -5.50
CA HIS A 9 -0.80 -6.15 -4.03
C HIS A 9 -0.64 -4.72 -3.50
N ILE A 10 -1.44 -4.35 -2.51
CA ILE A 10 -1.39 -3.06 -1.83
C ILE A 10 -0.91 -3.26 -0.39
N VAL A 11 0.14 -2.55 0.00
CA VAL A 11 0.62 -2.53 1.39
C VAL A 11 0.16 -1.24 2.05
N VAL A 12 -0.66 -1.38 3.11
CA VAL A 12 -1.07 -0.27 3.96
C VAL A 12 -0.13 -0.20 5.15
N TRP A 13 0.92 0.61 5.02
CA TRP A 13 1.84 0.89 6.11
C TRP A 13 1.37 2.08 6.95
N ASP A 14 1.42 1.93 8.28
CA ASP A 14 0.93 2.90 9.26
C ASP A 14 1.85 2.93 10.48
N SER A 15 2.48 4.08 10.74
CA SER A 15 3.38 4.28 11.87
C SER A 15 2.65 4.45 13.20
N ILE A 16 1.33 4.63 13.21
CA ILE A 16 0.51 4.76 14.43
C ILE A 16 -0.68 3.81 14.27
N PRO A 17 -0.46 2.49 14.35
CA PRO A 17 -1.49 1.52 14.00
C PRO A 17 -2.74 1.56 14.87
N SER A 18 -2.63 2.13 16.08
CA SER A 18 -3.73 2.38 17.01
C SER A 18 -4.63 3.56 16.62
N SER A 19 -4.25 4.36 15.62
CA SER A 19 -5.04 5.52 15.17
C SER A 19 -6.25 5.16 14.30
N SER A 20 -6.38 3.89 13.90
CA SER A 20 -7.46 3.39 13.05
C SER A 20 -8.13 2.15 13.63
N VAL A 21 -9.37 1.89 13.21
CA VAL A 21 -10.19 0.78 13.69
C VAL A 21 -9.89 -0.48 12.87
N PRO A 22 -9.36 -1.57 13.46
CA PRO A 22 -8.98 -2.78 12.73
C PRO A 22 -10.10 -3.41 11.88
N ASP A 23 -11.30 -3.52 12.45
CA ASP A 23 -12.40 -4.29 11.84
C ASP A 23 -13.05 -3.61 10.62
N ALA A 24 -12.70 -2.36 10.34
CA ALA A 24 -13.23 -1.61 9.20
C ALA A 24 -12.32 -1.68 7.95
N TRP A 25 -11.11 -2.23 8.06
CA TRP A 25 -10.11 -2.13 6.98
C TRP A 25 -10.51 -2.88 5.72
N ASP A 26 -11.15 -4.05 5.82
CA ASP A 26 -11.61 -4.78 4.63
C ASP A 26 -12.61 -3.96 3.82
N ALA A 27 -13.60 -3.36 4.49
CA ALA A 27 -14.59 -2.50 3.86
C ALA A 27 -13.99 -1.20 3.30
N ILE A 28 -12.98 -0.63 3.98
CA ILE A 28 -12.25 0.55 3.49
C ILE A 28 -11.45 0.20 2.24
N MET A 29 -10.80 -0.97 2.21
CA MET A 29 -9.88 -1.35 1.15
C MET A 29 -10.58 -1.90 -0.10
N GLU A 30 -11.69 -2.62 0.06
CA GLU A 30 -12.48 -3.20 -1.04
C GLU A 30 -12.62 -2.28 -2.27
N PRO A 31 -13.08 -1.01 -2.16
CA PRO A 31 -13.21 -0.14 -3.33
C PRO A 31 -11.86 0.12 -4.02
N PHE A 32 -10.76 0.27 -3.28
CA PHE A 32 -9.43 0.47 -3.87
C PHE A 32 -8.94 -0.78 -4.59
N LEU A 33 -9.17 -1.96 -4.02
CA LEU A 33 -8.77 -3.24 -4.61
C LEU A 33 -9.45 -3.46 -5.96
N GLN A 34 -10.72 -3.06 -6.05
CA GLN A 34 -11.48 -3.09 -7.28
C GLN A 34 -11.03 -1.99 -8.24
N MET A 35 -10.88 -0.74 -7.79
CA MET A 35 -10.65 0.41 -8.69
C MET A 35 -9.24 0.46 -9.30
N VAL A 36 -8.19 0.08 -8.57
CA VAL A 36 -6.80 0.17 -9.04
C VAL A 36 -6.56 -0.51 -10.39
N PRO A 37 -6.98 -1.78 -10.64
CA PRO A 37 -6.78 -2.40 -11.95
C PRO A 37 -7.50 -1.65 -13.09
N TYR A 38 -8.72 -1.13 -12.87
CA TYR A 38 -9.41 -0.32 -13.88
C TYR A 38 -8.67 0.99 -14.16
N LEU A 39 -8.21 1.69 -13.13
CA LEU A 39 -7.42 2.92 -13.30
C LEU A 39 -6.16 2.66 -14.12
N LEU A 40 -5.45 1.55 -13.88
CA LEU A 40 -4.27 1.20 -14.66
C LEU A 40 -4.62 0.91 -16.13
N VAL A 41 -5.71 0.20 -16.40
CA VAL A 41 -6.17 -0.07 -17.77
C VAL A 41 -6.56 1.23 -18.49
N GLU A 42 -7.33 2.11 -17.84
CA GLU A 42 -7.76 3.38 -18.41
C GLU A 42 -6.58 4.34 -18.66
N CYS A 43 -5.59 4.37 -17.77
CA CYS A 43 -4.40 5.21 -17.93
C CYS A 43 -3.38 4.69 -18.96
N THR A 44 -3.61 3.53 -19.57
CA THR A 44 -2.69 2.97 -20.57
C THR A 44 -3.07 3.37 -21.99
N ALA A 45 -2.06 3.65 -22.80
CA ALA A 45 -2.24 4.23 -24.13
C ALA A 45 -2.69 3.24 -25.21
N THR A 46 -2.47 1.93 -25.02
CA THR A 46 -2.72 0.91 -26.06
C THR A 46 -3.36 -0.34 -25.48
N ASP A 47 -4.17 -1.02 -26.30
CA ASP A 47 -4.84 -2.26 -25.90
C ASP A 47 -3.87 -3.40 -25.58
N GLU A 48 -2.72 -3.44 -26.25
CA GLU A 48 -1.62 -4.37 -25.96
C GLU A 48 -1.11 -4.24 -24.51
N ILE A 49 -1.01 -3.00 -24.01
CA ILE A 49 -0.59 -2.72 -22.64
C ILE A 49 -1.75 -3.00 -21.66
N ARG A 50 -3.00 -2.77 -22.05
CA ARG A 50 -4.18 -3.08 -21.22
C ARG A 50 -4.27 -4.56 -20.88
N VAL A 51 -4.04 -5.43 -21.87
CA VAL A 51 -4.06 -6.90 -21.68
C VAL A 51 -3.04 -7.35 -20.63
N LYS A 52 -1.93 -6.61 -20.46
CA LYS A 52 -0.90 -6.92 -19.45
C LYS A 52 -1.39 -6.70 -18.01
N TYR A 53 -2.26 -5.71 -17.78
CA TYR A 53 -2.68 -5.33 -16.43
C TYR A 53 -3.91 -6.06 -15.94
N GLY A 54 -4.79 -6.58 -16.81
CA GLY A 54 -6.02 -7.28 -16.45
C GLY A 54 -6.96 -6.49 -15.51
N LEU A 55 -8.14 -7.05 -15.20
CA LEU A 55 -9.12 -6.40 -14.32
C LEU A 55 -9.32 -7.09 -12.97
N GLU A 56 -8.54 -8.14 -12.70
CA GLU A 56 -8.64 -8.86 -11.44
C GLU A 56 -8.34 -7.96 -10.24
N PRO A 57 -9.16 -8.02 -9.17
CA PRO A 57 -8.97 -7.21 -7.98
C PRO A 57 -7.59 -7.40 -7.35
N TYR A 58 -7.07 -6.34 -6.77
CA TYR A 58 -5.83 -6.42 -6.02
C TYR A 58 -6.07 -7.08 -4.67
N THR A 59 -5.00 -7.62 -4.09
CA THR A 59 -4.97 -8.04 -2.68
C THR A 59 -4.36 -6.94 -1.83
N TYR A 60 -4.55 -6.98 -0.52
CA TYR A 60 -3.87 -6.05 0.38
C TYR A 60 -3.38 -6.72 1.65
N GLU A 61 -2.40 -6.08 2.27
CA GLU A 61 -2.00 -6.37 3.63
C GLU A 61 -1.82 -5.07 4.43
N ARG A 62 -2.04 -5.18 5.73
CA ARG A 62 -1.72 -4.14 6.70
C ARG A 62 -0.75 -4.71 7.73
N PRO A 63 0.57 -4.52 7.57
CA PRO A 63 1.54 -5.05 8.52
C PRO A 63 1.37 -4.35 9.88
N LEU A 64 1.15 -5.14 10.94
CA LEU A 64 1.03 -4.64 12.32
C LEU A 64 2.19 -5.06 13.22
N LYS A 65 2.93 -6.10 12.82
CA LYS A 65 4.06 -6.64 13.57
C LYS A 65 5.35 -6.08 12.99
N SER A 66 6.32 -5.83 13.87
CA SER A 66 7.65 -5.36 13.48
C SER A 66 7.63 -4.07 12.65
N VAL A 67 6.64 -3.21 12.90
CA VAL A 67 6.56 -1.89 12.28
C VAL A 67 7.06 -0.84 13.28
N PRO A 68 8.04 0.00 12.92
CA PRO A 68 8.44 1.13 13.73
C PRO A 68 7.25 2.05 14.04
N THR A 69 6.96 2.27 15.32
CA THR A 69 5.87 3.14 15.77
C THR A 69 6.37 4.56 16.02
N ALA A 70 5.62 5.54 15.53
CA ALA A 70 5.87 6.96 15.72
C ALA A 70 5.11 7.50 16.93
N ASN A 71 5.63 8.58 17.55
CA ASN A 71 4.84 9.39 18.47
C ASN A 71 3.97 10.39 17.69
N ASN A 72 3.06 11.06 18.40
CA ASN A 72 2.27 12.15 17.83
C ASN A 72 3.20 13.25 17.31
N GLY A 73 3.05 13.59 16.03
CA GLY A 73 3.91 14.58 15.34
C GLY A 73 5.02 13.97 14.47
N ASP A 74 5.40 12.71 14.72
CA ASP A 74 6.52 12.07 14.00
C ASP A 74 6.07 11.25 12.78
N CYS A 75 4.76 11.05 12.57
CA CYS A 75 4.23 10.17 11.54
C CYS A 75 4.70 10.51 10.12
N GLY A 76 4.89 11.79 9.80
CA GLY A 76 5.44 12.22 8.51
C GLY A 76 6.89 11.81 8.31
N VAL A 77 7.73 11.95 9.34
CA VAL A 77 9.16 11.56 9.30
C VAL A 77 9.27 10.04 9.12
N TYR A 78 8.44 9.29 9.84
CA TYR A 78 8.35 7.84 9.75
C TYR A 78 7.88 7.37 8.37
N ALA A 79 6.88 8.04 7.77
CA ALA A 79 6.43 7.76 6.42
C ALA A 79 7.55 7.98 5.38
N VAL A 80 8.28 9.10 5.48
CA VAL A 80 9.42 9.39 4.58
C VAL A 80 10.53 8.37 4.78
N LYS A 81 10.85 7.98 6.03
CA LYS A 81 11.87 6.98 6.31
C LYS A 81 11.50 5.61 5.75
N TYR A 82 10.23 5.21 5.89
CA TYR A 82 9.72 3.98 5.28
C TYR A 82 9.88 3.99 3.76
N ILE A 83 9.55 5.10 3.09
CA ILE A 83 9.72 5.26 1.65
C ILE A 83 11.21 5.16 1.26
N GLU A 84 12.09 5.84 2.00
CA GLU A 84 13.55 5.79 1.77
C GLU A 84 14.09 4.35 1.89
N CYS A 85 13.79 3.65 2.98
CA CYS A 85 14.22 2.27 3.19
C CYS A 85 13.71 1.34 2.08
N HIS A 86 12.44 1.48 1.69
CA HIS A 86 11.86 0.68 0.61
C HIS A 86 12.53 0.94 -0.74
N ALA A 87 12.81 2.21 -1.07
CA ALA A 87 13.52 2.58 -2.30
C ALA A 87 14.96 2.03 -2.35
N LEU A 88 15.62 1.93 -1.20
CA LEU A 88 16.95 1.36 -1.05
C LEU A 88 16.96 -0.18 -0.94
N GLY A 89 15.80 -0.82 -0.86
CA GLY A 89 15.69 -2.28 -0.66
C GLY A 89 16.16 -2.76 0.71
N VAL A 90 16.17 -1.89 1.72
CA VAL A 90 16.54 -2.23 3.10
C VAL A 90 15.30 -2.27 3.99
N SER A 91 15.36 -3.05 5.07
CA SER A 91 14.29 -3.10 6.06
C SER A 91 14.22 -1.81 6.87
N PHE A 92 12.99 -1.41 7.23
CA PHE A 92 12.75 -0.37 8.24
C PHE A 92 12.33 -1.06 9.53
N ASP A 93 13.31 -1.57 10.27
CA ASP A 93 13.07 -2.37 11.47
C ASP A 93 12.89 -1.49 12.72
N PRO A 94 12.03 -1.90 13.67
CA PRO A 94 11.97 -1.29 14.99
C PRO A 94 13.30 -1.53 15.71
N LYS A 95 13.73 -0.56 16.52
CA LYS A 95 14.86 -0.74 17.42
C LYS A 95 14.54 -1.71 18.54
#